data_AF-A0A2N0KKQ8-F1
#
_entry.id   AF-A0A2N0KKQ8-F1
#
_cell.length_a   1.000
_cell.length_b   1.000
_cell.length_c   1.000
_cell.angle_alpha   90.00
_cell.angle_beta   90.00
_cell.angle_gamma   90.00
#
_symmetry.space_group_name_H-M   'P 1'
#
loop_
_entity.id
_entity.type
_entity.pdbx_description
1 polymer ?
#
loop_
_entity_poly.entity_id
_entity_poly.type
_entity_poly.pdbx_seq_one_letter_code
_entity_poly.pdbx_strand_id
1 'polypeptide(L)' 'MPDCPDVQTMVIDGALKVLAEAAVPNTIVHKDYLWPGDESEWRRRWQPDSASPLIARYLDQIRSIRT' A
#
# COMPACT_ATOMS: atom_id res chain seq x y z
N MET A 1 -2.50 9.73 5.42
CA MET A 1 -3.27 10.49 4.41
C MET A 1 -2.29 11.03 3.37
N PRO A 2 -2.59 11.02 2.06
CA PRO A 2 -1.87 11.91 1.13
C PRO A 2 -1.99 13.39 1.54
N ASP A 3 -2.98 13.71 2.38
CA ASP A 3 -3.25 15.04 2.94
C ASP A 3 -2.71 15.25 4.37
N CYS A 4 -1.90 14.33 4.90
CA CYS A 4 -1.25 14.49 6.21
C CYS A 4 0.27 14.37 6.01
N PRO A 5 0.93 15.50 5.69
CA PRO A 5 2.35 15.54 5.32
C PRO A 5 3.26 14.91 6.38
N ASP A 6 2.89 15.01 7.66
CA ASP A 6 3.70 14.48 8.76
C ASP A 6 3.77 12.96 8.75
N VAL A 7 2.63 12.28 8.55
CA VAL A 7 2.58 10.81 8.45
C VAL A 7 3.31 10.34 7.21
N GLN A 8 3.17 11.05 6.09
CA GLN A 8 3.89 10.72 4.86
C GLN A 8 5.40 10.86 5.04
N THR A 9 5.86 11.97 5.61
CA THR A 9 7.27 12.21 5.91
C THR A 9 7.84 11.14 6.83
N MET A 10 7.12 10.81 7.90
CA MET A 10 7.51 9.78 8.87
C MET A 10 7.65 8.40 8.22
N VAL A 11 6.68 8.00 7.37
CA VAL A 11 6.72 6.70 6.67
C VAL A 11 7.88 6.64 5.68
N ILE A 12 8.10 7.73 4.91
CA ILE A 12 9.21 7.82 3.95
C ILE A 12 10.56 7.73 4.66
N ASP A 13 10.75 8.51 5.72
CA ASP A 13 12.01 8.49 6.49
C ASP A 13 12.26 7.10 7.09
N GLY A 14 11.23 6.48 7.67
CA GLY A 14 11.31 5.10 8.17
C GLY A 14 11.69 4.09 7.09
N ALA A 15 11.12 4.21 5.89
CA ALA A 15 11.44 3.33 4.76
C ALA A 15 12.88 3.54 4.27
N LEU A 16 13.33 4.80 4.14
CA LEU A 16 14.71 5.12 3.74
C LEU A 16 15.72 4.58 4.74
N LYS A 17 15.42 4.69 6.04
CA LYS A 17 16.25 4.12 7.09
C LYS A 17 16.39 2.60 6.97
N VAL A 18 15.29 1.89 6.71
CA VAL A 18 15.32 0.43 6.49
C VAL A 18 16.18 0.09 5.27
N LEU A 19 16.06 0.84 4.17
CA LEU A 19 16.88 0.62 2.97
C LEU A 19 18.37 0.87 3.22
N ALA A 20 18.71 1.86 4.05
CA ALA A 20 20.09 2.18 4.39
C ALA A 20 20.71 1.16 5.36
N GLU A 21 19.92 0.59 6.27
CA GLU A 21 20.41 -0.30 7.35
C GLU A 21 20.24 -1.79 7.03
N ALA A 22 19.52 -2.15 5.97
CA ALA A 22 19.28 -3.55 5.61
C ALA A 22 20.58 -4.30 5.27
N ALA A 23 20.98 -5.22 6.13
CA ALA A 23 22.16 -6.06 5.91
C ALA A 23 21.93 -7.18 4.88
N VAL A 24 20.67 -7.58 4.66
CA VAL A 24 20.30 -8.66 3.74
C VAL A 24 19.07 -8.29 2.91
N PRO A 25 18.94 -8.85 1.68
CA PRO A 25 17.71 -8.74 0.91
C PRO A 25 16.50 -9.23 1.70
N ASN A 26 15.33 -8.66 1.42
CA ASN A 26 14.06 -9.00 2.07
C ASN A 26 14.02 -8.75 3.58
N THR A 27 14.82 -7.81 4.10
CA THR A 27 14.70 -7.37 5.49
C THR A 27 13.34 -6.70 5.71
N ILE A 28 12.56 -7.20 6.66
CA ILE A 28 11.25 -6.65 7.05
C ILE A 28 11.37 -6.07 8.46
N VAL A 29 11.02 -4.79 8.61
CA VAL A 29 10.96 -4.11 9.90
C VAL A 29 9.53 -3.67 10.14
N HIS A 30 8.91 -4.25 11.17
CA HIS A 30 7.59 -3.81 11.63
C HIS A 30 7.74 -2.53 12.44
N LYS A 31 6.84 -1.57 12.20
CA LYS A 31 6.74 -0.32 12.95
C LYS A 31 5.36 -0.24 13.57
N ASP A 32 5.27 0.23 14.80
CA ASP A 32 4.01 0.36 15.55
C ASP A 32 3.18 1.58 15.12
N TYR A 33 3.33 2.01 13.87
CA TYR A 33 2.55 3.12 13.34
C TYR A 33 1.12 2.66 13.07
N LEU A 34 0.17 3.37 13.66
CA LEU A 34 -1.23 3.22 13.31
C LEU A 34 -1.55 4.11 12.11
N TRP A 35 -2.22 3.54 11.12
CA TRP A 35 -2.73 4.32 10.02
C TRP A 35 -3.84 5.25 10.54
N PRO A 36 -3.84 6.55 10.20
CA PRO A 36 -4.88 7.46 10.65
C PRO A 36 -6.21 7.12 9.95
N GLY A 37 -7.21 6.71 10.72
CA GLY A 37 -8.55 6.36 10.23
C GLY A 37 -8.72 4.89 9.86
N ASP A 38 -9.83 4.55 9.22
CA ASP A 38 -10.14 3.17 8.82
C ASP A 38 -9.33 2.74 7.59
N GLU A 39 -8.53 1.69 7.74
CA GLU A 39 -7.74 1.08 6.67
C GLU A 39 -8.61 0.70 5.46
N SER A 40 -9.83 0.22 5.69
CA SER A 40 -10.76 -0.22 4.64
C SER A 40 -11.19 0.93 3.73
N GLU A 41 -11.38 2.12 4.31
CA GLU A 41 -11.72 3.32 3.56
C GLU A 41 -10.55 3.78 2.69
N TRP A 42 -9.35 3.83 3.25
CA TRP A 42 -8.15 4.22 2.51
C TRP A 42 -7.82 3.25 1.38
N ARG A 43 -7.97 1.94 1.61
CA ARG A 43 -7.75 0.93 0.57
C ARG A 43 -8.66 1.14 -0.63
N ARG A 44 -9.90 1.59 -0.42
CA ARG A 44 -10.84 1.94 -1.50
C ARG A 44 -10.44 3.24 -2.19
N ARG A 45 -10.12 4.29 -1.41
CA ARG A 45 -9.74 5.60 -1.95
C ARG A 45 -8.47 5.58 -2.79
N TRP A 46 -7.55 4.65 -2.50
CA TRP A 46 -6.30 4.48 -3.25
C TRP A 46 -6.40 3.56 -4.45
N GLN A 47 -7.55 2.92 -4.69
CA GLN A 47 -7.73 2.18 -5.93
C GLN A 47 -7.71 3.17 -7.10
N PRO A 48 -6.98 2.89 -8.18
CA PRO A 48 -7.10 3.65 -9.41
C PRO A 48 -8.52 3.53 -9.97
N ASP A 49 -9.00 4.59 -10.65
CA ASP A 49 -10.35 4.64 -11.22
C ASP A 49 -10.61 3.52 -12.23
N SER A 50 -9.55 3.01 -12.86
CA SER A 50 -9.57 1.88 -13.77
C SER A 50 -8.71 0.74 -13.25
N ALA A 51 -9.16 -0.49 -13.49
CA ALA A 51 -8.34 -1.68 -13.25
C ALA A 51 -7.00 -1.60 -13.99
N SER A 52 -5.93 -2.16 -13.40
CA SER A 52 -4.66 -2.28 -14.10
C SER A 52 -4.83 -3.10 -15.39
N PRO A 53 -4.03 -2.89 -16.45
CA PRO A 53 -4.17 -3.61 -17.72
C PRO A 53 -4.18 -5.14 -17.56
N LEU A 54 -3.44 -5.65 -16.58
CA LEU A 54 -3.44 -7.07 -16.24
C LEU A 54 -4.80 -7.50 -15.68
N ILE A 55 -5.33 -6.79 -14.69
CA ILE A 55 -6.64 -7.11 -14.10
C ILE A 55 -7.76 -6.91 -15.13
N ALA A 56 -7.68 -5.86 -15.95
CA ALA A 56 -8.64 -5.58 -17.01
C ALA A 56 -8.75 -6.75 -18.00
N ARG A 57 -7.63 -7.38 -18.37
CA ARG A 57 -7.59 -8.55 -19.27
C ARG A 57 -8.31 -9.77 -18.69
N TYR A 58 -8.34 -9.93 -17.37
CA TYR A 58 -8.88 -11.11 -16.69
C TYR A 58 -10.16 -10.82 -15.89
N LEU A 59 -10.74 -9.62 -16.02
CA LEU A 59 -11.87 -9.16 -15.21
C LEU A 59 -13.07 -10.13 -15.23
N ASP A 60 -13.41 -10.64 -16.41
CA ASP A 60 -14.55 -11.56 -16.58
C ASP A 60 -14.29 -12.92 -15.93
N GLN A 61 -13.05 -13.41 -15.98
CA GLN A 61 -12.66 -14.66 -15.31
C GLN A 61 -12.69 -14.49 -13.79
N ILE A 62 -12.18 -13.36 -13.28
CA ILE A 62 -12.22 -13.03 -11.85
C ILE A 62 -13.66 -12.96 -11.33
N ARG A 63 -14.57 -12.37 -12.11
CA ARG A 63 -16.00 -12.28 -11.75
C ARG A 63 -16.68 -13.65 -11.72
N SER A 64 -16.37 -14.51 -12.69
CA SER A 64 -16.92 -15.87 -12.76
C SER A 64 -16.48 -16.77 -11.60
N ILE A 65 -15.29 -16.55 -11.01
CA ILE A 65 -14.77 -17.33 -9.88
C ILE A 65 -15.42 -16.91 -8.54
N ARG A 66 -15.97 -15.70 -8.48
CA ARG A 66 -16.57 -15.12 -7.28
C ARG A 66 -18.07 -15.43 -7.10
N THR A 67 -18.69 -16.11 -8.07
CA THR A 67 -20.11 -16.52 -8.06
C THR A 67 -20.19 -18.00 -7.72
#